data_AF-A0A7V7VLJ9-F1
#
_entry.id   AF-A0A7V7VLJ9-F1
#
_cell.length_a   1.000
_cell.length_b   1.000
_cell.length_c   1.000
_cell.angle_alpha   90.00
_cell.angle_beta   90.00
_cell.angle_gamma   90.00
#
_symmetry.space_group_name_H-M   'P 1'
#
loop_
_entity.id
_entity.type
_entity.pdbx_description
1 polymer ?
#
loop_
_entity_poly.entity_id
_entity_poly.type
_entity_poly.pdbx_seq_one_letter_code
_entity_poly.pdbx_strand_id
1 'polypeptide(L)'
;MTYLFLIETIWHPPLAFEERAVADLPAELELQALWFSGAFGRVFRSSDGRAVRIVQFGEWNRGAGPDFFQAAVEIDGVVKTGALELDPDAAAWEAHGHAANPAFSEVVLHVIFQDEVR
;
A
#
# COMPACT_ATOMS: atom_id res chain seq x y z
N MET A 1 -22.76 -18.34 -16.36
CA MET A 1 -22.36 -16.92 -16.21
C MET A 1 -21.36 -16.62 -17.30
N THR A 2 -21.62 -15.69 -18.22
CA THR A 2 -20.68 -15.47 -19.34
C THR A 2 -19.61 -14.48 -18.93
N TYR A 3 -18.36 -14.90 -19.04
CA TYR A 3 -17.16 -14.09 -18.85
C TYR A 3 -17.19 -12.77 -19.67
N LEU A 4 -17.94 -12.77 -20.78
CA LEU A 4 -18.08 -11.65 -21.71
C LEU A 4 -18.78 -10.41 -21.10
N PHE A 5 -19.78 -10.59 -20.22
CA PHE A 5 -20.51 -9.48 -19.60
C PHE A 5 -19.64 -8.71 -18.58
N LEU A 6 -18.69 -9.41 -17.94
CA LEU A 6 -17.75 -8.82 -16.98
C LEU A 6 -16.68 -7.95 -17.67
N ILE A 7 -16.27 -8.25 -18.90
CA ILE A 7 -15.24 -7.47 -19.63
C ILE A 7 -15.81 -6.21 -20.27
N GLU A 8 -17.02 -6.25 -20.84
CA GLU A 8 -17.60 -5.06 -21.49
C GLU A 8 -17.86 -3.91 -20.51
N THR A 9 -18.09 -4.23 -19.24
CA THR A 9 -18.37 -3.23 -18.19
C THR A 9 -17.09 -2.50 -17.70
N ILE A 10 -15.90 -3.08 -17.89
CA ILE A 10 -14.63 -2.53 -17.37
C ILE A 10 -13.88 -1.66 -18.41
N TRP A 11 -14.12 -1.85 -19.73
CA TRP A 11 -13.24 -1.34 -20.80
C TRP A 11 -13.67 -0.03 -21.50
N HIS A 12 -14.64 0.76 -20.99
CA HIS A 12 -14.99 2.05 -21.62
C HIS A 12 -14.67 3.28 -20.77
N PRO A 13 -13.39 3.65 -20.57
CA PRO A 13 -13.04 5.02 -20.25
C PRO A 13 -12.94 5.86 -21.54
N PRO A 14 -13.45 7.10 -21.60
CA PRO A 14 -12.97 8.02 -22.62
C PRO A 14 -11.53 8.40 -22.28
N LEU A 15 -10.65 8.17 -23.25
CA LEU A 15 -9.26 8.60 -23.24
C LEU A 15 -9.18 10.13 -23.08
N ALA A 16 -8.79 10.60 -21.90
CA ALA A 16 -8.21 11.92 -21.70
C ALA A 16 -7.11 11.77 -20.65
N PHE A 17 -5.89 11.47 -21.10
CA PHE A 17 -4.71 11.73 -20.31
C PHE A 17 -4.49 13.24 -20.31
N GLU A 18 -5.01 13.93 -19.30
CA GLU A 18 -4.45 15.24 -18.97
C GLU A 18 -3.06 15.02 -18.38
N GLU A 19 -2.07 15.65 -18.99
CA GLU A 19 -0.72 15.75 -18.46
C GLU A 19 -0.79 16.55 -17.15
N ARG A 20 -0.96 15.84 -16.03
CA ARG A 20 -0.91 16.46 -14.70
C ARG A 20 0.50 16.97 -14.46
N ALA A 21 0.65 18.28 -14.60
CA ALA A 21 1.82 19.02 -14.14
C ALA A 21 2.03 18.77 -12.64
N VAL A 22 3.23 18.31 -12.28
CA VAL A 22 3.76 18.10 -10.92
C VAL A 22 2.75 17.40 -9.99
N ALA A 23 2.53 16.11 -10.21
CA ALA A 23 1.37 15.41 -9.64
C ALA A 23 1.43 15.23 -8.12
N ASP A 24 0.44 15.80 -7.42
CA ASP A 24 0.02 15.38 -6.08
C ASP A 24 -0.15 13.85 -6.03
N LEU A 25 0.11 13.24 -4.86
CA LEU A 25 -0.14 11.81 -4.68
C LEU A 25 -1.61 11.46 -5.01
N PRO A 26 -1.88 10.31 -5.65
CA PRO A 26 -3.21 9.74 -5.74
C PRO A 26 -3.86 9.60 -4.36
N ALA A 27 -5.19 9.46 -4.33
CA ALA A 27 -5.88 9.17 -3.08
C ALA A 27 -5.39 7.83 -2.48
N GLU A 28 -5.41 7.72 -1.16
CA GLU A 28 -4.90 6.56 -0.43
C GLU A 28 -5.50 5.23 -0.92
N LEU A 29 -6.81 5.18 -1.17
CA LEU A 29 -7.48 4.00 -1.71
C LEU A 29 -6.93 3.57 -3.08
N GLU A 30 -6.49 4.52 -3.91
CA GLU A 30 -5.86 4.24 -5.21
C GLU A 30 -4.43 3.70 -5.02
N LEU A 31 -3.67 4.27 -4.08
CA LEU A 31 -2.35 3.77 -3.71
C LEU A 31 -2.42 2.33 -3.16
N GLN A 32 -3.40 2.05 -2.31
CA GLN A 32 -3.69 0.70 -1.81
C GLN A 32 -4.06 -0.26 -2.95
N ALA A 33 -4.87 0.18 -3.94
CA ALA A 33 -5.21 -0.64 -5.10
C ALA A 33 -3.97 -0.97 -5.95
N LEU A 34 -3.12 0.03 -6.21
CA LEU A 34 -1.87 -0.14 -6.94
C LEU A 34 -0.91 -1.08 -6.19
N TRP A 35 -0.80 -0.93 -4.87
CA TRP A 35 -0.03 -1.81 -4.00
C TRP A 35 -0.52 -3.25 -4.07
N PHE A 36 -1.83 -3.47 -3.89
CA PHE A 36 -2.43 -4.81 -3.93
C PHE A 36 -2.27 -5.49 -5.30
N SER A 37 -2.31 -4.73 -6.39
CA SER A 37 -2.06 -5.24 -7.73
C SER A 37 -0.59 -5.62 -7.99
N GLY A 38 0.32 -5.19 -7.11
CA GLY A 38 1.76 -5.36 -7.26
C GLY A 38 2.42 -4.37 -8.22
N ALA A 39 1.77 -3.24 -8.52
CA ALA A 39 2.25 -2.25 -9.49
C ALA A 39 3.62 -1.65 -9.12
N PHE A 40 3.92 -1.55 -7.82
CA PHE A 40 5.20 -1.04 -7.32
C PHE A 40 6.30 -2.10 -7.24
N GLY A 41 6.01 -3.35 -7.64
CA GLY A 41 6.93 -4.47 -7.50
C GLY A 41 6.92 -5.04 -6.08
N ARG A 42 7.99 -5.79 -5.76
CA ARG A 42 8.08 -6.57 -4.53
C ARG A 42 9.39 -6.43 -3.79
N VAL A 43 10.35 -5.68 -4.32
CA VAL A 43 11.70 -5.56 -3.75
C VAL A 43 11.97 -4.08 -3.53
N PHE A 44 12.27 -3.74 -2.28
CA PHE A 44 12.40 -2.37 -1.80
C PHE A 44 13.60 -2.25 -0.85
N ARG A 45 13.93 -1.01 -0.49
CA ARG A 45 14.81 -0.69 0.63
C ARG A 45 14.03 0.16 1.62
N SER A 46 14.13 -0.14 2.90
CA SER A 46 13.54 0.70 3.95
C SER A 46 14.33 2.00 4.12
N SER A 47 13.74 2.98 4.82
CA SER A 47 14.37 4.26 5.14
C SER A 47 15.64 4.12 5.98
N ASP A 48 15.78 3.04 6.74
CA ASP A 48 17.01 2.68 7.47
C ASP A 48 17.98 1.77 6.67
N GLY A 49 17.73 1.58 5.37
CA GLY A 49 18.65 0.94 4.43
C GLY A 49 18.58 -0.59 4.33
N ARG A 50 17.68 -1.24 5.07
CA ARG A 50 17.49 -2.69 5.08
C ARG A 50 16.84 -3.18 3.79
N ALA A 51 17.19 -4.40 3.38
CA ALA A 51 16.56 -5.04 2.23
C ALA A 51 15.15 -5.52 2.59
N VAL A 52 14.14 -5.10 1.82
CA VAL A 52 12.74 -5.47 2.05
C VAL A 52 12.22 -6.20 0.83
N ARG A 53 11.56 -7.34 1.02
CA ARG A 53 10.88 -8.08 -0.03
C ARG A 53 9.48 -8.50 0.39
N ILE A 54 8.47 -8.13 -0.40
CA ILE A 54 7.08 -8.53 -0.18
C ILE A 54 6.90 -9.97 -0.66
N VAL A 55 6.80 -10.90 0.29
CA VAL A 55 6.50 -12.32 0.05
C VAL A 55 5.02 -12.46 -0.30
N GLN A 56 4.14 -11.86 0.52
CA GLN A 56 2.70 -11.83 0.33
C GLN A 56 2.17 -10.45 0.72
N PHE A 57 1.39 -9.82 -0.16
CA PHE A 57 0.80 -8.49 0.10
C PHE A 57 -0.23 -8.49 1.24
N GLY A 58 -0.80 -9.65 1.55
CA GLY A 58 -1.86 -9.80 2.55
C GLY A 58 -3.25 -9.71 1.94
N GLU A 59 -4.24 -9.57 2.82
CA GLU A 59 -5.65 -9.35 2.48
C GLU A 59 -5.95 -7.86 2.61
N TRP A 60 -6.42 -7.23 1.53
CA TRP A 60 -6.77 -5.81 1.52
C TRP A 60 -7.99 -5.55 2.41
N ASN A 61 -7.79 -4.79 3.48
CA ASN A 61 -8.81 -4.26 4.36
C ASN A 61 -9.33 -2.92 3.81
N ARG A 62 -10.65 -2.78 3.69
CA ARG A 62 -11.31 -1.50 3.35
C ARG A 62 -12.20 -0.99 4.48
N GLY A 63 -12.01 -1.55 5.68
CA GLY A 63 -12.70 -1.20 6.91
C GLY A 63 -11.76 -0.52 7.90
N ALA A 64 -12.12 -0.58 9.18
CA ALA A 64 -11.27 -0.05 10.25
C ALA A 64 -10.03 -0.94 10.49
N GLY A 65 -8.97 -0.34 11.02
CA GLY A 65 -7.70 -1.01 11.26
C GLY A 65 -6.74 -0.84 10.08
N PRO A 66 -5.63 -1.58 10.06
CA PRO A 66 -4.61 -1.41 9.04
C PRO A 66 -5.05 -1.85 7.65
N ASP A 67 -4.41 -1.30 6.63
CA ASP A 67 -4.78 -1.47 5.22
C ASP A 67 -4.70 -2.90 4.72
N PHE A 68 -3.75 -3.68 5.22
CA PHE A 68 -3.58 -5.07 4.85
C PHE A 68 -3.37 -5.96 6.07
N PHE A 69 -4.10 -7.07 6.10
CA PHE A 69 -3.91 -8.12 7.10
C PHE A 69 -3.06 -9.26 6.55
N GLN A 70 -2.37 -9.99 7.43
CA GLN A 70 -1.66 -11.23 7.08
C GLN A 70 -0.67 -11.07 5.91
N ALA A 71 -0.04 -9.90 5.80
CA ALA A 71 1.09 -9.68 4.94
C ALA A 71 2.29 -10.52 5.43
N ALA A 72 3.12 -10.95 4.48
CA ALA A 72 4.40 -11.58 4.76
C ALA A 72 5.51 -10.76 4.09
N VAL A 73 6.43 -10.24 4.90
CA VAL A 73 7.50 -9.34 4.47
C VAL A 73 8.82 -9.92 4.93
N GLU A 74 9.75 -10.12 4.01
CA GLU A 74 11.13 -10.47 4.32
C GLU A 74 11.94 -9.18 4.51
N ILE A 75 12.58 -9.03 5.67
CA ILE A 75 13.47 -7.91 5.98
C ILE A 75 14.84 -8.50 6.34
N ASP A 76 15.87 -8.17 5.55
CA ASP A 76 17.24 -8.72 5.66
C ASP A 76 17.27 -10.26 5.77
N GLY A 77 16.43 -10.93 4.98
CA GLY A 77 16.34 -12.40 4.95
C GLY A 77 15.49 -13.03 6.06
N VAL A 78 14.90 -12.23 6.96
CA VAL A 78 13.99 -12.70 8.02
C VAL A 78 12.55 -12.40 7.62
N VAL A 79 11.74 -13.44 7.48
CA VAL A 79 10.30 -13.30 7.18
C VAL A 79 9.54 -12.92 8.45
N LYS A 80 8.75 -11.85 8.36
CA LYS A 80 7.79 -11.38 9.35
C LYS A 80 6.39 -11.49 8.76
N THR A 81 5.43 -11.85 9.60
CA THR A 81 4.00 -11.92 9.23
C THR A 81 3.20 -11.01 10.13
N GLY A 82 2.30 -10.22 9.57
CA GLY A 82 1.47 -9.29 10.34
C GLY A 82 0.65 -8.38 9.44
N ALA A 83 0.29 -7.22 9.94
CA ALA A 83 -0.39 -6.18 9.18
C ALA A 83 0.61 -5.31 8.39
N LEU A 84 0.10 -4.56 7.43
CA LEU A 84 0.87 -3.60 6.63
C LEU A 84 0.00 -2.36 6.42
N GLU A 85 0.61 -1.20 6.64
CA GLU A 85 -0.05 0.12 6.54
C GLU A 85 0.56 0.97 5.42
N LEU A 86 -0.28 1.69 4.69
CA LEU A 86 0.14 2.67 3.69
C LEU A 86 -0.35 4.05 4.13
N ASP A 87 0.58 4.99 4.29
CA ASP A 87 0.24 6.39 4.50
C ASP A 87 0.88 7.27 3.42
N PRO A 88 0.35 8.48 3.16
CA PRO A 88 1.02 9.46 2.30
C PRO A 88 2.44 9.78 2.78
N ASP A 89 2.61 10.00 4.09
CA ASP A 89 3.87 10.36 4.73
C ASP A 89 3.98 9.73 6.14
N ALA A 90 5.15 9.86 6.77
CA ALA A 90 5.38 9.27 8.08
C ALA A 90 4.64 9.98 9.24
N ALA A 91 4.23 11.24 9.08
CA ALA A 91 3.54 12.01 10.11
C ALA A 91 2.07 11.60 10.24
N ALA A 92 1.47 11.09 9.17
CA ALA A 92 0.12 10.53 9.15
C ALA A 92 -0.07 9.43 10.21
N TRP A 93 0.95 8.63 10.48
CA TRP A 93 0.91 7.57 11.50
C TRP A 93 0.45 8.06 12.88
N GLU A 94 1.06 9.15 13.36
CA GLU A 94 0.71 9.76 14.64
C GLU A 94 -0.59 10.57 14.54
N ALA A 95 -0.81 11.25 13.41
CA ALA A 95 -2.00 12.06 13.18
C ALA A 95 -3.30 11.22 13.20
N HIS A 96 -3.24 9.99 12.70
CA HIS A 96 -4.33 9.02 12.75
C HIS A 96 -4.41 8.26 14.10
N GLY A 97 -3.43 8.46 14.98
CA GLY A 97 -3.39 7.82 16.29
C GLY A 97 -3.06 6.33 16.25
N HIS A 98 -2.41 5.85 15.18
CA HIS A 98 -2.07 4.43 15.01
C HIS A 98 -1.17 3.93 16.13
N ALA A 99 -0.22 4.75 16.59
CA ALA A 99 0.69 4.42 17.69
C ALA A 99 -0.03 4.04 19.01
N ALA A 100 -1.20 4.63 19.28
CA ALA A 100 -1.98 4.37 20.49
C ALA A 100 -3.10 3.34 20.28
N ASN A 101 -3.30 2.86 19.05
CA ASN A 101 -4.39 1.96 18.70
C ASN A 101 -3.89 0.51 18.61
N PRO A 102 -4.36 -0.41 19.49
CA PRO A 102 -3.93 -1.80 19.49
C PRO A 102 -4.18 -2.56 18.17
N ALA A 103 -5.09 -2.08 17.31
CA ALA A 103 -5.31 -2.68 16.00
C ALA A 103 -4.07 -2.62 15.07
N PHE A 104 -3.13 -1.71 15.36
CA PHE A 104 -1.93 -1.46 14.56
C PHE A 104 -0.66 -2.07 15.19
N SER A 105 -0.76 -2.74 16.35
CA SER A 105 0.41 -3.29 17.05
C SER A 105 1.13 -4.39 16.26
N GLU A 106 0.43 -5.04 15.34
CA GLU A 106 0.94 -6.11 14.49
C GLU A 106 1.43 -5.61 13.12
N VAL A 107 1.51 -4.30 12.89
CA VAL A 107 2.04 -3.75 11.63
C VAL A 107 3.53 -4.09 11.52
N VAL A 108 3.87 -4.92 10.53
CA VAL A 108 5.24 -5.38 10.26
C VAL A 108 5.97 -4.53 9.22
N LEU A 109 5.23 -3.74 8.46
CA LEU A 109 5.75 -2.80 7.47
C LEU A 109 4.79 -1.61 7.34
N HIS A 110 5.33 -0.40 7.50
CA HIS A 110 4.63 0.84 7.20
C HIS A 110 5.29 1.44 5.95
N VAL A 111 4.49 1.66 4.91
CA VAL A 111 4.93 2.16 3.60
C VAL A 111 4.46 3.60 3.45
N ILE A 112 5.40 4.51 3.15
CA ILE A 112 5.11 5.91 2.86
C ILE A 112 5.45 6.24 1.42
N PHE A 113 4.72 7.19 0.82
CA PHE A 113 4.93 7.59 -0.57
C PHE A 113 5.68 8.92 -0.71
N GLN A 114 5.64 9.75 0.33
CA GLN A 114 6.41 10.96 0.48
C GLN A 114 7.31 10.82 1.70
N ASP A 115 8.61 10.82 1.45
CA ASP A 115 9.59 10.97 2.50
C ASP A 115 9.89 12.48 2.64
N GLU A 116 9.71 13.04 3.83
CA GLU A 116 10.12 14.43 4.10
C GLU A 116 11.65 14.58 4.18
N VAL A 117 12.38 13.46 4.14
CA VAL A 117 13.85 13.45 4.15
C VAL A 117 14.39 13.86 2.78
N ARG A 118 14.79 15.13 2.71
CA ARG A 118 15.71 15.70 1.71
C ARG A 118 17.17 15.46 2.09
#